data_AF-A0A9D4C350-F1
#
_entry.id   AF-A0A9D4C350-F1
#
_cell.length_a   1.000
_cell.length_b   1.000
_cell.length_c   1.000
_cell.angle_alpha   90.00
_cell.angle_beta   90.00
_cell.angle_gamma   90.00
#
_symmetry.space_group_name_H-M   'P 1'
#
loop_
_entity.id
_entity.type
_entity.pdbx_description
1 polymer ?
#
loop_
_entity_poly.entity_id
_entity_poly.type
_entity_poly.pdbx_seq_one_letter_code
_entity_poly.pdbx_strand_id
1 'polypeptide(L)'
;MHTIFHRAHNSFANGLAKIKPDWDDKMLYQNERKILIGVWQNIVFGEYLPLIIGQPAIENYKIDVTDTYNEKTDATTTNEGGIAFRFGHSTVSRLIALQDEDYSLSMPPETFKDHYFLTKLYHIFDGRGREDVFRWTVDSACQKMDRGRDHGFPGYNAYRRYCGHDPARDFSTMRGGLVNMDSDVASLLQKVYR
;
A
#
# COMPACT_ATOMS: atom_id res chain seq x y z
N MET A 1 -7.06 -4.10 -10.73
CA MET A 1 -6.00 -3.19 -11.20
C MET A 1 -5.09 -3.80 -12.26
N HIS A 2 -4.46 -4.97 -12.06
CA HIS A 2 -3.51 -5.55 -13.03
C HIS A 2 -4.03 -5.61 -14.48
N THR A 3 -5.27 -6.07 -14.69
CA THR A 3 -5.91 -6.14 -16.02
C THR A 3 -6.03 -4.78 -16.70
N ILE A 4 -6.28 -3.69 -15.93
CA ILE A 4 -6.40 -2.34 -16.46
C ILE A 4 -5.05 -1.89 -17.03
N PHE A 5 -3.96 -2.05 -16.27
CA PHE A 5 -2.62 -1.69 -16.72
C PHE A 5 -2.15 -2.53 -17.91
N HIS A 6 -2.47 -3.82 -17.96
CA HIS A 6 -2.17 -4.66 -19.12
C HIS A 6 -2.95 -4.22 -20.37
N ARG A 7 -4.23 -3.84 -20.24
CA ARG A 7 -5.01 -3.30 -21.36
C ARG A 7 -4.50 -1.93 -21.81
N ALA A 8 -4.13 -1.06 -20.86
CA ALA A 8 -3.50 0.22 -21.15
C ALA A 8 -2.22 0.03 -21.94
N HIS A 9 -1.40 -0.96 -21.56
CA HIS A 9 -0.18 -1.33 -22.27
C HIS A 9 -0.44 -1.63 -23.74
N ASN A 10 -1.35 -2.55 -24.02
CA ASN A 10 -1.67 -2.92 -25.40
C ASN A 10 -2.30 -1.75 -26.18
N SER A 11 -3.11 -0.92 -25.52
CA SER A 11 -3.71 0.27 -26.14
C SER A 11 -2.64 1.27 -26.59
N PHE A 12 -1.68 1.57 -25.71
CA PHE A 12 -0.58 2.49 -26.01
C PHE A 12 0.37 1.93 -27.07
N ALA A 13 0.71 0.64 -27.03
CA ALA A 13 1.52 0.00 -28.06
C ALA A 13 0.85 0.08 -29.45
N ASN A 14 -0.45 -0.20 -29.53
CA ASN A 14 -1.23 -0.07 -30.77
C ASN A 14 -1.30 1.38 -31.27
N GLY A 15 -1.36 2.35 -30.36
CA GLY A 15 -1.30 3.77 -30.70
C GLY A 15 0.07 4.17 -31.27
N LEU A 16 1.15 3.73 -30.63
CA LEU A 16 2.52 3.99 -31.07
C LEU A 16 2.82 3.37 -32.43
N ALA A 17 2.38 2.14 -32.69
CA ALA A 17 2.60 1.47 -33.98
C ALA A 17 2.00 2.24 -35.17
N LYS A 18 0.90 2.97 -34.95
CA LYS A 18 0.30 3.83 -35.98
C LYS A 18 1.13 5.10 -36.24
N ILE A 19 1.80 5.63 -35.22
CA ILE A 19 2.59 6.87 -35.28
C ILE A 19 4.03 6.58 -35.73
N LYS A 20 4.56 5.40 -35.38
CA LYS A 20 5.93 4.94 -35.61
C LYS A 20 5.90 3.58 -36.33
N PRO A 21 5.53 3.55 -37.61
CA PRO A 21 5.41 2.31 -38.39
C PRO A 21 6.76 1.62 -38.66
N ASP A 22 7.88 2.33 -38.47
CA ASP A 22 9.25 1.85 -38.62
C ASP A 22 9.81 1.18 -37.35
N TRP A 23 9.09 1.27 -36.23
CA TRP A 23 9.52 0.65 -34.96
C TRP A 23 9.20 -0.84 -34.95
N ASP A 24 10.16 -1.63 -34.48
CA ASP A 24 9.96 -3.04 -34.18
C ASP A 24 9.23 -3.25 -32.83
N ASP A 25 8.82 -4.49 -32.57
CA ASP A 25 8.08 -4.85 -31.35
C ASP A 25 8.83 -4.49 -30.06
N LYS A 26 10.17 -4.57 -30.06
CA LYS A 26 10.99 -4.23 -28.90
C LYS A 26 10.94 -2.74 -28.63
N MET A 27 11.06 -1.92 -29.67
CA MET A 27 10.93 -0.46 -29.57
C MET A 27 9.53 -0.08 -29.09
N LEU A 28 8.48 -0.68 -29.64
CA LEU A 28 7.10 -0.44 -29.19
C LEU A 28 6.92 -0.79 -27.71
N TYR A 29 7.33 -1.99 -27.30
CA TYR A 29 7.21 -2.45 -25.91
C TYR A 29 7.96 -1.55 -24.93
N GLN A 30 9.22 -1.21 -25.19
CA GLN A 30 10.01 -0.42 -24.23
C GLN A 30 9.53 1.04 -24.14
N ASN A 31 9.12 1.64 -25.26
CA ASN A 31 8.62 3.01 -25.25
C ASN A 31 7.25 3.12 -24.62
N GLU A 32 6.36 2.16 -24.90
CA GLU A 32 5.10 2.07 -24.18
C GLU A 32 5.36 1.91 -22.68
N ARG A 33 6.25 0.99 -22.29
CA ARG A 33 6.48 0.67 -20.88
C ARG A 33 6.95 1.91 -20.13
N LYS A 34 7.80 2.71 -20.79
CA LYS A 34 8.27 4.00 -20.28
C LYS A 34 7.11 4.99 -20.06
N ILE A 35 6.16 5.07 -20.99
CA ILE A 35 4.97 5.92 -20.84
C ILE A 35 4.13 5.44 -19.65
N LEU A 36 3.84 4.15 -19.56
CA LEU A 36 3.00 3.60 -18.48
C LEU A 36 3.65 3.78 -17.09
N ILE A 37 4.98 3.65 -17.00
CA ILE A 37 5.73 3.98 -15.78
C ILE A 37 5.58 5.45 -15.41
N GLY A 38 5.69 6.37 -16.38
CA GLY A 38 5.49 7.80 -16.16
C GLY A 38 4.08 8.12 -15.67
N VAL A 39 3.05 7.50 -16.26
CA VAL A 39 1.65 7.62 -15.80
C VAL A 39 1.51 7.11 -14.36
N TRP A 40 2.07 5.94 -14.04
CA TRP A 40 2.03 5.39 -12.69
C TRP A 40 2.71 6.30 -11.67
N GLN A 41 3.90 6.82 -11.99
CA GLN A 41 4.63 7.76 -11.12
C GLN A 41 3.82 9.05 -10.90
N ASN A 42 3.18 9.59 -11.93
CA ASN A 42 2.33 10.78 -11.80
C ASN A 42 1.13 10.54 -10.88
N ILE A 43 0.45 9.39 -11.02
CA ILE A 43 -0.66 9.01 -10.13
C ILE A 43 -0.15 8.86 -8.69
N VAL A 44 0.99 8.19 -8.49
CA VAL A 44 1.53 7.94 -7.14
C VAL A 44 1.96 9.23 -6.45
N PHE A 45 2.77 10.06 -7.08
CA PHE A 45 3.35 11.25 -6.44
C PHE A 45 2.45 12.49 -6.56
N GLY A 46 1.69 12.62 -7.64
CA GLY A 46 0.81 13.77 -7.87
C GLY A 46 -0.57 13.64 -7.24
N GLU A 47 -1.10 12.43 -7.07
CA GLU A 47 -2.48 12.21 -6.60
C GLU A 47 -2.55 11.41 -5.30
N TYR A 48 -1.93 10.23 -5.26
CA TYR A 48 -2.08 9.31 -4.12
C TYR A 48 -1.32 9.76 -2.88
N LEU A 49 -0.01 10.01 -3.00
CA LEU A 49 0.86 10.28 -1.86
C LEU A 49 0.44 11.53 -1.06
N PRO A 50 0.09 12.67 -1.68
CA PRO A 50 -0.37 13.85 -0.94
C PRO A 50 -1.63 13.60 -0.10
N LEU A 51 -2.54 12.74 -0.57
CA LEU A 51 -3.76 12.37 0.17
C LEU A 51 -3.45 11.49 1.40
N ILE A 52 -2.37 10.71 1.36
CA ILE A 52 -1.99 9.80 2.45
C ILE A 52 -1.21 10.52 3.55
N ILE A 53 -0.18 11.29 3.19
CA ILE A 53 0.73 11.90 4.19
C ILE A 53 0.40 13.36 4.50
N GLY A 54 -0.46 13.99 3.69
CA GLY A 54 -0.86 15.38 3.84
C GLY A 54 0.19 16.39 3.35
N GLN A 55 -0.28 17.59 3.04
CA GLN A 55 0.55 18.68 2.53
C GLN A 55 1.74 19.07 3.44
N PRO A 56 1.61 19.13 4.77
CA PRO A 56 2.75 19.46 5.64
C PRO A 56 3.90 18.45 5.52
N ALA A 57 3.60 17.17 5.33
CA ALA A 57 4.63 16.16 5.15
C ALA A 57 5.31 16.27 3.78
N ILE A 58 4.54 16.54 2.71
CA ILE A 58 5.08 16.80 1.37
C ILE A 58 6.10 17.94 1.40
N GLU A 59 5.78 19.04 2.08
CA GLU A 59 6.67 20.20 2.23
C GLU A 59 7.90 19.89 3.08
N ASN A 60 7.71 19.24 4.23
CA ASN A 60 8.80 18.88 5.14
C ASN A 60 9.80 17.91 4.50
N TYR A 61 9.31 16.94 3.73
CA TYR A 61 10.16 15.97 3.02
C TYR A 61 10.59 16.45 1.63
N LYS A 62 10.18 17.66 1.21
CA LYS A 62 10.51 18.26 -0.09
C LYS A 62 10.21 17.33 -1.27
N ILE A 63 9.04 16.69 -1.22
CA ILE A 63 8.61 15.78 -2.29
C ILE A 63 8.10 16.63 -3.45
N ASP A 64 8.87 16.67 -4.54
CA ASP A 64 8.58 17.44 -5.74
C ASP A 64 8.58 16.54 -6.98
N VAL A 65 7.49 16.58 -7.74
CA VAL A 65 7.32 15.82 -9.00
C VAL A 65 8.18 16.39 -10.15
N THR A 66 8.74 17.58 -9.97
CA THR A 66 9.65 18.23 -10.92
C THR A 66 11.12 18.08 -10.57
N ASP A 67 11.43 17.34 -9.49
CA ASP A 67 12.81 17.10 -9.07
C ASP A 67 13.62 16.38 -10.15
N THR A 68 14.93 16.65 -10.15
CA THR A 68 15.88 16.13 -11.11
C THR A 68 16.67 14.96 -10.53
N TYR A 69 17.14 14.08 -11.41
CA TYR A 69 17.89 12.89 -11.01
C TYR A 69 19.16 13.25 -10.21
N ASN A 70 19.34 12.57 -9.08
CA ASN A 70 20.55 12.64 -8.26
C ASN A 70 21.17 11.25 -8.09
N GLU A 71 22.35 11.04 -8.66
CA GLU A 71 23.09 9.76 -8.63
C GLU A 71 23.53 9.33 -7.23
N LYS A 72 23.57 10.27 -6.27
CA LYS A 72 23.96 10.00 -4.89
C LYS A 72 22.79 9.54 -4.02
N THR A 73 21.58 9.56 -4.54
CA THR A 73 20.39 9.10 -3.82
C THR A 73 20.40 7.58 -3.72
N ASP A 74 20.31 7.06 -2.50
CA ASP A 74 20.04 5.64 -2.28
C ASP A 74 18.56 5.35 -2.60
N ALA A 75 18.34 4.63 -3.70
CA ALA A 75 17.00 4.25 -4.16
C ALA A 75 16.56 2.86 -3.65
N THR A 76 17.28 2.28 -2.69
CA THR A 76 16.90 0.99 -2.12
C THR A 76 15.64 1.10 -1.26
N THR A 77 14.82 0.04 -1.28
CA THR A 77 13.68 -0.06 -0.38
C THR A 77 14.18 -0.43 1.02
N THR A 78 13.85 0.39 2.01
CA THR A 78 14.16 0.10 3.41
C THR A 78 13.34 -1.07 3.93
N ASN A 79 13.89 -1.82 4.88
CA ASN A 79 13.16 -2.91 5.55
C ASN A 79 11.88 -2.36 6.23
N GLU A 80 12.00 -1.19 6.84
CA GLU A 80 10.96 -0.44 7.53
C GLU A 80 9.80 -0.09 6.59
N GLY A 81 10.08 0.26 5.33
CA GLY A 81 9.08 0.54 4.31
C GLY A 81 8.11 -0.63 4.11
N GLY A 82 8.60 -1.87 4.19
CA GLY A 82 7.79 -3.08 4.06
C GLY A 82 6.78 -3.32 5.19
N ILE A 83 6.95 -2.67 6.35
CA ILE A 83 5.98 -2.66 7.45
C ILE A 83 5.14 -1.39 7.45
N ALA A 84 5.76 -0.21 7.30
CA ALA A 84 5.06 1.06 7.33
C ALA A 84 3.97 1.12 6.25
N PHE A 85 4.25 0.62 5.04
CA PHE A 85 3.30 0.61 3.93
C PHE A 85 2.12 -0.35 4.13
N ARG A 86 2.08 -1.14 5.20
CA ARG A 86 0.94 -1.99 5.56
C ARG A 86 -0.19 -1.24 6.26
N PHE A 87 -0.07 0.08 6.44
CA PHE A 87 -1.18 0.92 6.91
C PHE A 87 -2.45 0.72 6.04
N GLY A 88 -2.29 0.42 4.75
CA GLY A 88 -3.42 0.14 3.85
C GLY A 88 -4.30 -1.03 4.30
N HIS A 89 -3.84 -1.93 5.19
CA HIS A 89 -4.71 -2.99 5.71
C HIS A 89 -5.80 -2.45 6.66
N SER A 90 -5.64 -1.28 7.28
CA SER A 90 -6.71 -0.65 8.06
C SER A 90 -7.68 0.15 7.18
N THR A 91 -7.39 0.32 5.89
CA THR A 91 -8.26 1.01 4.93
C THR A 91 -9.07 0.03 4.09
N VAL A 92 -8.84 -1.29 4.22
CA VAL A 92 -9.59 -2.30 3.48
C VAL A 92 -10.99 -2.43 4.08
N SER A 93 -12.01 -2.20 3.25
CA SER A 93 -13.40 -2.45 3.61
C SER A 93 -13.66 -3.94 3.81
N ARG A 94 -14.56 -4.25 4.74
CA ARG A 94 -15.07 -5.61 4.93
C ARG A 94 -15.91 -6.08 3.72
N LEU A 95 -16.55 -5.17 3.01
CA LEU A 95 -17.50 -5.48 1.94
C LEU A 95 -16.97 -5.02 0.59
N ILE A 96 -17.24 -5.83 -0.44
CA ILE A 96 -17.02 -5.52 -1.86
C ILE A 96 -18.40 -5.36 -2.50
N ALA A 97 -18.61 -4.25 -3.20
CA ALA A 97 -19.82 -3.98 -3.97
C ALA A 97 -19.47 -3.91 -5.46
N LEU A 98 -20.33 -4.48 -6.30
CA LEU A 98 -20.27 -4.34 -7.75
C LEU A 98 -21.42 -3.44 -8.19
N GLN A 99 -21.11 -2.49 -9.06
CA GLN A 99 -22.06 -1.49 -9.54
C GLN A 99 -22.15 -1.52 -11.07
N ASP A 100 -23.36 -1.30 -11.56
CA ASP A 100 -23.64 -1.11 -12.99
C ASP A 100 -23.32 0.34 -13.41
N GLU A 101 -23.47 0.65 -14.70
CA GLU A 101 -23.16 1.97 -15.25
C GLU A 101 -23.98 3.11 -14.63
N ASP A 102 -25.18 2.81 -14.11
CA ASP A 102 -26.07 3.74 -13.42
C ASP A 102 -25.79 3.84 -11.91
N TYR A 103 -24.71 3.22 -11.43
CA TYR A 103 -24.31 3.11 -10.02
C TYR A 103 -25.24 2.27 -9.13
N SER A 104 -26.24 1.60 -9.71
CA SER A 104 -27.04 0.62 -8.98
C SER A 104 -26.19 -0.62 -8.64
N LEU A 105 -26.55 -1.32 -7.56
CA LEU A 105 -25.85 -2.53 -7.17
C LEU A 105 -26.22 -3.69 -8.10
N SER A 106 -25.24 -4.21 -8.84
CA SER A 106 -25.44 -5.37 -9.72
C SER A 106 -25.78 -6.64 -8.92
N MET A 107 -25.34 -6.69 -7.65
CA MET A 107 -25.62 -7.76 -6.71
C MET A 107 -25.46 -7.28 -5.25
N PRO A 108 -26.00 -8.02 -4.26
CA PRO A 108 -25.76 -7.71 -2.86
C PRO A 108 -24.25 -7.67 -2.53
N PRO A 109 -23.77 -6.72 -1.70
CA PRO A 109 -22.37 -6.66 -1.34
C PRO A 109 -21.89 -7.93 -0.64
N GLU A 110 -20.74 -8.44 -1.06
CA GLU A 110 -20.16 -9.67 -0.50
C GLU A 110 -18.98 -9.36 0.44
N THR A 111 -18.62 -10.33 1.29
CA THR A 111 -17.52 -10.13 2.24
C THR A 111 -16.17 -10.31 1.55
N PHE A 112 -15.22 -9.40 1.80
CA PHE A 112 -13.86 -9.45 1.27
C PHE A 112 -13.14 -10.78 1.58
N LYS A 113 -13.41 -11.36 2.76
CA LYS A 113 -12.97 -12.71 3.17
C LYS A 113 -13.19 -13.75 2.09
N ASP A 114 -14.38 -13.73 1.50
CA ASP A 114 -14.82 -14.81 0.61
C ASP A 114 -14.12 -14.71 -0.74
N HIS A 115 -13.42 -13.61 -1.03
CA HIS A 115 -12.75 -13.31 -2.30
C HIS A 115 -11.24 -13.51 -2.26
N TYR A 116 -10.68 -13.88 -1.11
CA TYR A 116 -9.24 -14.09 -0.97
C TYR A 116 -8.77 -15.28 -1.79
N PHE A 117 -7.79 -15.07 -2.68
CA PHE A 117 -7.31 -16.08 -3.62
C PHE A 117 -8.44 -16.82 -4.37
N LEU A 118 -9.61 -16.19 -4.50
CA LEU A 118 -10.62 -16.64 -5.44
C LEU A 118 -10.11 -16.31 -6.81
N THR A 119 -9.22 -17.19 -7.25
CA THR A 119 -8.81 -17.14 -8.61
C THR A 119 -9.80 -17.88 -9.46
N LYS A 120 -10.82 -18.66 -8.99
CA LYS A 120 -11.82 -19.45 -9.77
C LYS A 120 -12.44 -18.69 -10.95
N LEU A 121 -11.87 -18.66 -12.16
CA LEU A 121 -10.54 -18.93 -12.81
C LEU A 121 -9.40 -19.89 -12.28
N TYR A 122 -9.29 -20.37 -11.02
CA TYR A 122 -8.46 -21.49 -10.56
C TYR A 122 -9.29 -22.43 -9.68
N HIS A 123 -9.72 -23.52 -10.32
CA HIS A 123 -10.07 -24.75 -9.64
C HIS A 123 -8.77 -25.42 -9.20
N ILE A 124 -8.66 -25.79 -7.93
CA ILE A 124 -7.92 -26.92 -7.32
C ILE A 124 -7.92 -26.61 -5.81
N PHE A 125 -8.07 -27.64 -4.99
CA PHE A 125 -8.18 -27.65 -3.52
C PHE A 125 -9.61 -27.64 -2.97
N ASP A 126 -9.96 -28.85 -2.54
CA ASP A 126 -11.26 -29.42 -2.22
C ASP A 126 -11.86 -28.87 -0.92
N GLY A 127 -12.15 -27.57 -0.91
CA GLY A 127 -12.99 -26.90 0.10
C GLY A 127 -12.40 -26.73 1.51
N ARG A 128 -11.36 -27.49 1.89
CA ARG A 128 -10.80 -27.46 3.26
C ARG A 128 -9.63 -26.50 3.47
N GLY A 129 -9.04 -25.94 2.41
CA GLY A 129 -7.90 -25.01 2.53
C GLY A 129 -8.27 -23.53 2.72
N ARG A 130 -9.53 -23.14 2.50
CA ARG A 130 -9.93 -21.73 2.49
C ARG A 130 -9.98 -21.13 3.89
N GLU A 131 -10.39 -21.91 4.89
CA GLU A 131 -10.56 -21.43 6.25
C GLU A 131 -9.22 -21.27 6.97
N ASP A 132 -8.26 -22.17 6.74
CA ASP A 132 -6.91 -22.07 7.34
C ASP A 132 -6.04 -21.01 6.65
N VAL A 133 -6.11 -20.86 5.31
CA VAL A 133 -5.46 -19.75 4.60
C VAL A 133 -6.07 -18.42 4.99
N PHE A 134 -7.40 -18.34 5.13
CA PHE A 134 -8.03 -17.15 5.63
C PHE A 134 -7.59 -16.87 7.07
N ARG A 135 -7.65 -17.83 8.01
CA ARG A 135 -7.23 -17.62 9.41
C ARG A 135 -5.78 -17.14 9.52
N TRP A 136 -4.88 -17.68 8.68
CA TRP A 136 -3.53 -17.12 8.51
C TRP A 136 -3.56 -15.68 7.98
N THR A 137 -4.40 -15.36 7.00
CA THR A 137 -4.41 -14.04 6.38
C THR A 137 -5.14 -12.94 7.18
N VAL A 138 -6.17 -13.28 7.98
CA VAL A 138 -6.95 -12.31 8.78
C VAL A 138 -6.27 -11.91 10.07
N ASP A 139 -5.47 -12.78 10.72
CA ASP A 139 -4.66 -12.33 11.85
C ASP A 139 -3.41 -11.57 11.37
N SER A 140 -3.64 -10.71 10.36
CA SER A 140 -2.65 -9.84 9.76
C SER A 140 -2.04 -8.91 10.80
N ALA A 141 -2.72 -8.63 11.92
CA ALA A 141 -2.19 -7.87 13.02
C ALA A 141 -1.10 -8.64 13.76
N CYS A 142 -1.38 -9.87 14.23
CA CYS A 142 -0.38 -10.70 14.89
C CYS A 142 0.80 -11.03 13.97
N GLN A 143 0.53 -11.38 12.70
CA GLN A 143 1.61 -11.63 11.73
C GLN A 143 2.50 -10.42 11.47
N LYS A 144 1.98 -9.19 11.53
CA LYS A 144 2.80 -7.99 11.43
C LYS A 144 3.70 -7.84 12.65
N MET A 145 3.22 -8.17 13.84
CA MET A 145 4.03 -8.16 15.06
C MET A 145 5.13 -9.22 15.01
N ASP A 146 4.81 -10.44 14.59
CA ASP A 146 5.80 -11.52 14.49
C ASP A 146 6.83 -11.26 13.40
N ARG A 147 6.41 -10.85 12.20
CA ARG A 147 7.38 -10.39 11.18
C ARG A 147 8.16 -9.17 11.64
N GLY A 148 7.55 -8.34 12.48
CA GLY A 148 8.17 -7.22 13.14
C GLY A 148 9.41 -7.65 13.94
N ARG A 149 9.24 -8.74 14.71
CA ARG A 149 10.30 -9.36 15.52
C ARG A 149 11.32 -10.09 14.66
N ASP A 150 10.87 -10.87 13.67
CA ASP A 150 11.75 -11.63 12.77
C ASP A 150 12.72 -10.72 12.01
N HIS A 151 12.24 -9.55 11.59
CA HIS A 151 13.03 -8.56 10.88
C HIS A 151 13.88 -7.67 11.80
N GLY A 152 13.81 -7.87 13.12
CA GLY A 152 14.61 -7.15 14.10
C GLY A 152 14.28 -5.67 14.22
N PHE A 153 13.02 -5.27 14.01
CA PHE A 153 12.68 -3.86 14.06
C PHE A 153 12.81 -3.27 15.46
N PRO A 154 13.37 -2.05 15.58
CA PRO A 154 13.40 -1.33 16.84
C PRO A 154 12.01 -1.08 17.43
N GLY A 155 11.95 -0.89 18.75
CA GLY A 155 10.70 -0.51 19.42
C GLY A 155 10.21 0.90 19.03
N TYR A 156 8.94 1.19 19.32
CA TYR A 156 8.26 2.43 18.95
C TYR A 156 9.05 3.72 19.25
N ASN A 157 9.69 3.81 20.42
CA ASN A 157 10.47 5.00 20.80
C ASN A 157 11.75 5.21 19.96
N ALA A 158 12.30 4.18 19.32
CA ALA A 158 13.40 4.36 18.39
C ALA A 158 12.94 5.11 17.13
N TYR A 159 11.77 4.74 16.59
CA TYR A 159 11.17 5.45 15.46
C TYR A 159 10.72 6.87 15.81
N ARG A 160 10.20 7.10 17.02
CA ARG A 160 9.91 8.47 17.48
C ARG A 160 11.15 9.35 17.41
N ARG A 161 12.29 8.88 17.94
CA ARG A 161 13.56 9.62 17.86
C ARG A 161 14.03 9.80 16.42
N TYR A 162 13.94 8.76 15.61
CA TYR A 162 14.30 8.82 14.19
C TYR A 162 13.52 9.91 13.45
N CYS A 163 12.22 10.03 13.72
CA CYS A 163 11.35 11.07 13.16
C CYS A 163 11.41 12.43 13.90
N GLY A 164 12.36 12.62 14.83
CA GLY A 164 12.53 13.90 15.55
C GLY A 164 11.51 14.15 16.68
N HIS A 165 10.79 13.14 17.14
CA HIS A 165 9.85 13.24 18.26
C HIS A 165 10.46 12.77 19.59
N ASP A 166 10.02 13.39 20.70
CA ASP A 166 10.36 12.95 22.04
C ASP A 166 9.88 11.50 22.30
N PRO A 167 10.65 10.66 23.02
CA PRO A 167 10.20 9.34 23.45
C PRO A 167 8.98 9.41 24.37
N ALA A 168 8.02 8.50 24.20
CA ALA A 168 6.95 8.28 25.15
C ALA A 168 7.49 7.55 26.39
N ARG A 169 7.31 8.13 27.57
CA ARG A 169 7.79 7.60 28.86
C ARG A 169 6.72 6.83 29.61
N ASP A 170 5.47 7.04 29.25
CA ASP A 170 4.30 6.38 29.80
C ASP A 170 3.21 6.24 28.72
N PHE A 171 2.11 5.60 29.11
CA PHE A 171 0.95 5.34 28.26
C PHE A 171 -0.15 6.38 28.46
N SER A 172 0.13 7.51 29.12
CA SER A 172 -0.81 8.63 29.13
C SER A 172 -0.86 9.28 27.76
N THR A 173 -1.95 9.97 27.44
CA THR A 173 -2.05 10.81 26.24
C THR A 173 -1.62 12.26 26.54
N MET A 174 -1.01 12.49 27.71
CA MET A 174 -0.48 13.79 28.13
C MET A 174 0.94 14.01 27.62
N ARG A 175 1.45 15.23 27.82
CA ARG A 175 2.83 15.60 27.47
C ARG A 175 3.81 14.60 28.08
N GLY A 176 4.62 13.97 27.22
CA GLY A 176 5.60 12.96 27.62
C GLY A 176 5.14 11.51 27.40
N GLY A 177 3.87 11.29 27.02
CA GLY A 177 3.31 9.99 26.69
C GLY A 177 2.97 9.80 25.20
N LEU A 178 1.91 9.02 24.95
CA LEU A 178 1.35 8.69 23.64
C LEU A 178 0.39 9.80 23.16
N VAL A 179 0.89 11.03 23.03
CA VAL A 179 0.12 12.25 22.70
C VAL A 179 -0.68 12.19 21.39
N ASN A 180 -0.37 11.26 20.50
CA ASN A 180 -1.05 11.09 19.20
C ASN A 180 -1.97 9.86 19.18
N MET A 181 -2.41 9.38 20.35
CA MET A 181 -3.29 8.21 20.47
C MET A 181 -4.52 8.55 21.31
N ASP A 182 -5.62 7.85 21.05
CA ASP A 182 -6.79 7.89 21.93
C ASP A 182 -6.47 7.28 23.29
N SER A 183 -7.09 7.81 24.35
CA SER A 183 -6.87 7.37 25.74
C SER A 183 -7.17 5.89 25.94
N ASP A 184 -8.18 5.38 25.25
CA ASP A 184 -8.61 3.99 25.35
C ASP A 184 -7.59 3.05 24.70
N VAL A 185 -7.04 3.44 23.54
CA VAL A 185 -5.98 2.70 22.85
C VAL A 185 -4.72 2.69 23.71
N ALA A 186 -4.33 3.83 24.26
CA ALA A 186 -3.16 3.94 25.12
C ALA A 186 -3.30 3.05 26.37
N SER A 187 -4.50 3.00 26.97
CA SER A 187 -4.82 2.13 28.10
C SER A 187 -4.77 0.64 27.75
N LEU A 188 -5.16 0.25 26.54
CA LEU A 188 -5.03 -1.13 26.07
C LEU A 188 -3.57 -1.52 25.83
N LEU A 189 -2.78 -0.64 25.19
CA LEU A 189 -1.35 -0.86 24.99
C LEU A 189 -0.62 -1.02 26.33
N GLN A 190 -1.01 -0.25 27.34
CA GLN A 190 -0.47 -0.36 28.70
C GLN A 190 -0.64 -1.76 29.28
N LYS A 191 -1.73 -2.47 28.98
CA LYS A 191 -2.00 -3.82 29.50
C LYS A 191 -1.14 -4.91 28.84
N VAL A 192 -0.62 -4.65 27.64
CA VAL A 192 0.09 -5.64 26.82
C VAL A 192 1.60 -5.46 26.88
N TYR A 193 2.07 -4.21 26.95
CA TYR A 193 3.50 -3.85 26.85
C TYR A 193 4.13 -3.44 28.19
N ARG A 194 3.49 -3.75 29.32
CA ARG A 194 4.03 -3.53 30.67
C ARG A 194 4.31 -4.82 31.41
#